data_AF-A0A8T2PLR9-F1
#
_entry.id   AF-A0A8T2PLR9-F1
#
_cell.length_a   1.000
_cell.length_b   1.000
_cell.length_c   1.000
_cell.angle_alpha   90.00
_cell.angle_beta   90.00
_cell.angle_gamma   90.00
#
_symmetry.space_group_name_H-M   'P 1'
#
loop_
_entity.id
_entity.type
_entity.pdbx_description
1 polymer ?
#
loop_
_entity_poly.entity_id
_entity_poly.type
_entity_poly.pdbx_seq_one_letter_code
_entity_poly.pdbx_strand_id
1 'polypeptide(L)'
;MMWLLLFLAWFIIWAGGTYWYLFGKPSPFSLDSVRPPGPRVTDQKLRDKVLKQGFSADKVPKDLDAIVIGSGIGGLTAAATLAKLGKRVLVLEQHDQAGGCCHTYLEKGFEFDVGLHYVGQLHENSLFRIALDQITEGQLEFVELEHHFDTIIIGQGDDQRDYHIYTGKTEMAERLKKQFPNDTEAIDAFFKIMKISAKKTHYLATLKLIPLWLALFLLKSRIAHFCSSIFKLSGSSATEVVSSLTSNKDLHIIFSYFFYGVPPRDSSTVINALLLHHYKRGAYYPRGGASEIPFHITPVIQKPGGNVLVRAPVNRILVNKDGAAYGVTVRKGQEDVEILAPVVISNTGLFTTFQKLLPPEVQAKP
;
A
#
# COMPACT_ATOMS: atom_id res chain seq x y z
N MET A 1 21.25 12.57 38.09
CA MET A 1 20.26 13.08 37.11
C MET A 1 19.87 12.05 36.06
N MET A 2 20.83 11.44 35.33
CA MET A 2 20.54 10.43 34.29
C MET A 2 19.83 9.16 34.81
N TRP A 3 20.24 8.64 35.96
CA TRP A 3 19.62 7.46 36.59
C TRP A 3 18.16 7.71 37.01
N LEU A 4 17.84 8.93 37.44
CA LEU A 4 16.48 9.32 37.81
C LEU A 4 15.57 9.34 36.58
N LEU A 5 16.06 9.86 35.45
CA LEU A 5 15.34 9.89 34.17
C LEU A 5 15.11 8.48 33.60
N LEU A 6 16.11 7.61 33.70
CA LEU A 6 15.98 6.20 33.29
C LEU A 6 14.96 5.46 34.15
N PHE A 7 14.98 5.67 35.46
CA PHE A 7 13.99 5.09 36.37
C PHE A 7 12.59 5.63 36.10
N LEU A 8 12.43 6.93 35.88
CA LEU A 8 11.14 7.54 35.55
C LEU A 8 10.58 7.00 34.23
N ALA A 9 11.42 6.89 33.20
CA ALA A 9 11.03 6.30 31.92
C ALA A 9 10.61 4.84 32.10
N TRP A 10 11.39 4.04 32.83
CA TRP A 10 11.05 2.65 33.13
C TRP A 10 9.74 2.54 33.92
N PHE A 11 9.55 3.37 34.96
CA PHE A 11 8.36 3.35 35.79
C PHE A 11 7.11 3.77 35.00
N ILE A 12 7.21 4.78 34.13
CA ILE A 12 6.10 5.18 33.24
C ILE A 12 5.75 4.06 32.26
N ILE A 13 6.75 3.40 31.66
CA ILE A 13 6.53 2.26 30.76
C ILE A 13 5.90 1.08 31.52
N TRP A 14 6.39 0.76 32.71
CA TRP A 14 5.88 -0.32 33.55
C TRP A 14 4.46 -0.03 34.03
N ALA A 15 4.19 1.17 34.55
CA ALA A 15 2.88 1.57 35.02
C ALA A 15 1.87 1.63 33.86
N GLY A 16 2.27 2.17 32.70
CA GLY A 16 1.46 2.19 31.49
C GLY A 16 1.16 0.78 30.97
N GLY A 17 2.17 -0.09 30.92
CA GLY A 17 2.02 -1.50 30.53
C GLY A 17 1.14 -2.29 31.49
N THR A 18 1.30 -2.08 32.79
CA THR A 18 0.49 -2.73 33.84
C THR A 18 -0.95 -2.24 33.80
N TYR A 19 -1.18 -0.93 33.63
CA TYR A 19 -2.52 -0.37 33.44
C TYR A 19 -3.19 -0.96 32.20
N TRP A 20 -2.49 -1.02 31.07
CA TRP A 20 -3.04 -1.59 29.85
C TRP A 20 -3.29 -3.10 29.96
N TYR A 21 -2.43 -3.83 30.66
CA TYR A 21 -2.62 -5.25 30.93
C TYR A 21 -3.83 -5.52 31.84
N LEU A 22 -4.02 -4.73 32.89
CA LEU A 22 -5.09 -4.94 33.88
C LEU A 22 -6.44 -4.33 33.46
N PHE A 23 -6.42 -3.21 32.75
CA PHE A 23 -7.62 -2.40 32.47
C PHE A 23 -7.78 -2.03 31.00
N GLY A 24 -6.79 -2.34 30.15
CA GLY A 24 -6.88 -2.09 28.73
C GLY A 24 -7.93 -2.99 28.09
N LYS A 25 -8.76 -2.41 27.22
CA LYS A 25 -9.59 -3.21 26.34
C LYS A 25 -8.69 -4.01 25.40
N PRO A 26 -9.00 -5.28 25.11
CA PRO A 26 -8.28 -6.06 24.11
C PRO A 26 -8.18 -5.26 22.82
N SER A 27 -6.98 -5.20 22.25
CA SER A 27 -6.79 -4.54 20.95
C SER A 27 -7.72 -5.20 19.94
N PRO A 28 -8.51 -4.44 19.15
CA PRO A 28 -9.29 -5.02 18.09
C PRO A 28 -8.42 -5.62 16.98
N PHE A 29 -7.11 -5.41 17.05
CA PHE A 29 -6.09 -6.01 16.20
C PHE A 29 -5.37 -7.21 16.85
N SER A 30 -5.97 -7.86 17.86
CA SER A 30 -5.41 -9.08 18.45
C SER A 30 -5.42 -10.24 17.44
N LEU A 31 -4.70 -11.31 17.78
CA LEU A 31 -4.72 -12.55 16.99
C LEU A 31 -6.12 -13.17 16.90
N ASP A 32 -6.97 -12.94 17.91
CA ASP A 32 -8.36 -13.45 17.92
C ASP A 32 -9.25 -12.79 16.85
N SER A 33 -8.81 -11.66 16.29
CA SER A 33 -9.50 -11.01 15.17
C SER A 33 -9.17 -11.62 13.81
N VAL A 34 -8.24 -12.60 13.78
CA VAL A 34 -7.84 -13.34 12.59
C VAL A 34 -8.35 -14.78 12.74
N ARG A 35 -8.97 -15.31 11.69
CA ARG A 35 -9.55 -16.65 11.68
C ARG A 35 -9.14 -17.40 10.42
N PRO A 36 -9.19 -18.75 10.44
CA PRO A 36 -8.93 -19.54 9.24
C PRO A 36 -9.82 -19.10 8.07
N PRO A 37 -9.29 -19.09 6.83
CA PRO A 37 -10.09 -18.80 5.65
C PRO A 37 -11.31 -19.73 5.55
N GLY A 38 -12.48 -19.15 5.29
CA GLY A 38 -13.69 -19.90 4.96
C GLY A 38 -13.65 -20.50 3.55
N PRO A 39 -14.68 -21.26 3.15
CA PRO A 39 -14.78 -21.77 1.79
C PRO A 39 -14.91 -20.63 0.78
N ARG A 40 -14.21 -20.75 -0.36
CA ARG A 40 -14.24 -19.74 -1.42
C ARG A 40 -15.63 -19.59 -2.03
N VAL A 41 -16.07 -18.35 -2.20
CA VAL A 41 -17.34 -18.00 -2.86
C VAL A 41 -17.09 -17.77 -4.35
N THR A 42 -17.50 -18.73 -5.18
CA THR A 42 -17.38 -18.66 -6.65
C THR A 42 -18.66 -18.18 -7.34
N ASP A 43 -19.80 -18.18 -6.65
CA ASP A 43 -21.06 -17.69 -7.22
C ASP A 43 -20.99 -16.16 -7.42
N GLN A 44 -21.10 -15.73 -8.68
CA GLN A 44 -20.96 -14.32 -9.03
C GLN A 44 -22.05 -13.44 -8.43
N LYS A 45 -23.29 -13.94 -8.26
CA LYS A 45 -24.38 -13.15 -7.67
C LYS A 45 -24.12 -12.88 -6.20
N LEU A 46 -23.54 -13.84 -5.48
CA LEU A 46 -23.11 -13.65 -4.09
C LEU A 46 -21.96 -12.64 -3.98
N ARG A 47 -20.99 -12.71 -4.90
CA ARG A 47 -19.88 -11.74 -4.96
C ARG A 47 -20.38 -10.33 -5.27
N ASP A 48 -21.26 -10.18 -6.25
CA ASP A 48 -21.83 -8.90 -6.66
C ASP A 48 -22.63 -8.22 -5.53
N LYS A 49 -23.29 -9.01 -4.64
CA LYS A 49 -23.93 -8.47 -3.44
C LYS A 49 -22.96 -7.81 -2.46
N VAL A 50 -21.67 -8.15 -2.51
CA VAL A 50 -20.63 -7.53 -1.68
C VAL A 50 -19.94 -6.41 -2.46
N LEU A 51 -19.46 -6.71 -3.67
CA LEU A 51 -18.57 -5.84 -4.45
C LEU A 51 -19.29 -4.76 -5.27
N LYS A 52 -20.57 -4.94 -5.60
CA LYS A 52 -21.31 -4.08 -6.55
C LYS A 52 -22.55 -3.41 -5.94
N GLN A 53 -22.53 -3.21 -4.62
CA GLN A 53 -23.60 -2.55 -3.87
C GLN A 53 -23.77 -1.09 -4.32
N GLY A 54 -24.71 -0.85 -5.23
CA GLY A 54 -24.95 0.47 -5.78
C GLY A 54 -25.41 1.47 -4.74
N PHE A 55 -24.90 2.69 -4.84
CA PHE A 55 -25.28 3.82 -4.04
C PHE A 55 -26.78 4.11 -4.12
N SER A 56 -27.39 4.27 -2.95
CA SER A 56 -28.71 4.85 -2.78
C SER A 56 -28.76 5.51 -1.38
N ALA A 57 -29.51 6.60 -1.25
CA ALA A 57 -29.53 7.40 -0.02
C ALA A 57 -30.01 6.60 1.20
N ASP A 58 -30.88 5.61 1.00
CA ASP A 58 -31.37 4.68 2.03
C ASP A 58 -30.30 3.69 2.52
N LYS A 59 -29.24 3.44 1.74
CA LYS A 59 -28.12 2.56 2.11
C LYS A 59 -26.97 3.29 2.81
N VAL A 60 -27.06 4.61 2.92
CA VAL A 60 -26.10 5.42 3.67
C VAL A 60 -26.34 5.18 5.16
N PRO A 61 -25.35 4.67 5.91
CA PRO A 61 -25.50 4.49 7.35
C PRO A 61 -25.74 5.83 8.06
N LYS A 62 -26.55 5.82 9.12
CA LYS A 62 -26.74 6.99 9.99
C LYS A 62 -25.53 7.16 10.90
N ASP A 63 -25.29 8.42 11.31
CA ASP A 63 -24.27 8.84 12.28
C ASP A 63 -22.84 8.33 11.93
N LEU A 64 -22.40 8.65 10.71
CA LEU A 64 -21.08 8.28 10.22
C LEU A 64 -19.96 8.93 11.05
N ASP A 65 -18.94 8.15 11.37
CA ASP A 65 -17.69 8.65 11.94
C ASP A 65 -16.74 9.16 10.85
N ALA A 66 -16.76 8.56 9.66
CA ALA A 66 -15.91 8.95 8.55
C ALA A 66 -16.50 8.59 7.18
N ILE A 67 -16.14 9.37 6.16
CA ILE A 67 -16.35 9.07 4.74
C ILE A 67 -15.00 8.86 4.07
N VAL A 68 -14.87 7.80 3.29
CA VAL A 68 -13.70 7.50 2.46
C VAL A 68 -14.10 7.63 0.98
N ILE A 69 -13.37 8.45 0.23
CA ILE A 69 -13.60 8.66 -1.20
C ILE A 69 -12.66 7.75 -2.00
N GLY A 70 -13.20 6.75 -2.67
CA GLY A 70 -12.49 5.77 -3.49
C GLY A 70 -12.18 4.46 -2.77
N SER A 71 -12.51 3.33 -3.40
CA SER A 71 -12.35 1.97 -2.86
C SER A 71 -11.04 1.28 -3.29
N GLY A 72 -10.02 2.03 -3.68
CA GLY A 72 -8.67 1.46 -3.83
C GLY A 72 -8.13 0.91 -2.50
N ILE A 73 -7.09 0.08 -2.55
CA ILE A 73 -6.54 -0.62 -1.37
C ILE A 73 -6.22 0.32 -0.19
N GLY A 74 -5.72 1.54 -0.44
CA GLY A 74 -5.47 2.53 0.61
C GLY A 74 -6.73 2.94 1.37
N GLY A 75 -7.81 3.27 0.64
CA GLY A 75 -9.10 3.65 1.20
C GLY A 75 -9.80 2.50 1.92
N LEU A 76 -9.77 1.30 1.34
CA LEU A 76 -10.30 0.09 1.99
C LEU A 76 -9.53 -0.26 3.27
N THR A 77 -8.20 -0.13 3.26
CA THR A 77 -7.36 -0.35 4.45
C THR A 77 -7.69 0.65 5.56
N ALA A 78 -7.82 1.94 5.22
CA ALA A 78 -8.19 2.98 6.18
C ALA A 78 -9.59 2.72 6.77
N ALA A 79 -10.57 2.41 5.92
CA ALA A 79 -11.94 2.11 6.32
C ALA A 79 -12.01 0.88 7.23
N ALA A 80 -11.35 -0.21 6.87
CA ALA A 80 -11.33 -1.44 7.67
C ALA A 80 -10.64 -1.25 9.02
N THR A 81 -9.53 -0.49 9.05
CA THR A 81 -8.82 -0.16 10.29
C THR A 81 -9.72 0.63 11.25
N LEU A 82 -10.41 1.65 10.74
CA LEU A 82 -11.39 2.42 11.51
C LEU A 82 -12.59 1.56 11.95
N ALA A 83 -13.08 0.70 11.06
CA ALA A 83 -14.18 -0.20 11.35
C ALA A 83 -13.84 -1.19 12.49
N LYS A 84 -12.61 -1.72 12.52
CA LYS A 84 -12.12 -2.54 13.64
C LYS A 84 -12.04 -1.77 14.96
N LEU A 85 -11.85 -0.45 14.91
CA LEU A 85 -11.96 0.43 16.08
C LEU A 85 -13.42 0.77 16.44
N GLY A 86 -14.41 0.13 15.80
CA GLY A 86 -15.84 0.31 16.05
C GLY A 86 -16.44 1.53 15.36
N LYS A 87 -15.75 2.13 14.38
CA LYS A 87 -16.21 3.32 13.68
C LYS A 87 -17.12 2.96 12.51
N ARG A 88 -18.20 3.72 12.32
CA ARG A 88 -19.08 3.62 11.15
C ARG A 88 -18.48 4.42 10.01
N VAL A 89 -17.96 3.70 9.02
CA VAL A 89 -17.29 4.29 7.86
C VAL A 89 -18.07 4.02 6.58
N LEU A 90 -18.28 5.05 5.77
CA LEU A 90 -18.84 4.92 4.44
C LEU A 90 -17.73 5.08 3.39
N VAL A 91 -17.53 4.06 2.56
CA VAL A 91 -16.66 4.13 1.37
C VAL A 91 -17.52 4.40 0.14
N LEU A 92 -17.16 5.42 -0.64
CA LEU A 92 -17.85 5.82 -1.87
C LEU A 92 -16.93 5.57 -3.08
N GLU A 93 -17.34 4.68 -3.97
CA GLU A 93 -16.63 4.31 -5.18
C GLU A 93 -17.37 4.80 -6.42
N GLN A 94 -16.67 5.47 -7.34
CA GLN A 94 -17.26 5.98 -8.57
C GLN A 94 -17.56 4.86 -9.58
N HIS A 95 -16.72 3.83 -9.65
CA HIS A 95 -16.88 2.69 -10.56
C HIS A 95 -18.08 1.83 -10.14
N ASP A 96 -18.47 0.85 -10.96
CA ASP A 96 -19.55 -0.09 -10.65
C ASP A 96 -19.15 -1.28 -9.77
N GLN A 97 -17.87 -1.34 -9.37
CA GLN A 97 -17.27 -2.42 -8.59
C GLN A 97 -16.21 -1.85 -7.65
N ALA A 98 -16.19 -2.32 -6.40
CA ALA A 98 -15.18 -1.94 -5.42
C ALA A 98 -13.82 -2.58 -5.70
N GLY A 99 -12.72 -1.86 -5.42
CA GLY A 99 -11.37 -2.43 -5.41
C GLY A 99 -10.26 -1.55 -6.01
N GLY A 100 -10.58 -0.48 -6.74
CA GLY A 100 -9.55 0.31 -7.45
C GLY A 100 -8.68 -0.59 -8.34
N CYS A 101 -7.35 -0.55 -8.26
CA CYS A 101 -6.49 -1.47 -9.04
C CYS A 101 -6.64 -2.98 -8.70
N CYS A 102 -7.45 -3.33 -7.70
CA CYS A 102 -7.77 -4.70 -7.32
C CYS A 102 -9.17 -5.15 -7.79
N HIS A 103 -9.85 -4.39 -8.65
CA HIS A 103 -11.09 -4.87 -9.27
C HIS A 103 -10.79 -5.76 -10.49
N THR A 104 -11.81 -6.49 -10.90
CA THR A 104 -11.81 -7.40 -12.05
C THR A 104 -12.98 -7.08 -12.97
N TYR A 105 -12.92 -7.56 -14.21
CA TYR A 105 -14.08 -7.61 -15.10
C TYR A 105 -14.20 -8.98 -15.76
N LEU A 106 -15.43 -9.34 -16.13
CA LEU A 106 -15.73 -10.58 -16.82
C LEU A 106 -16.00 -10.29 -18.29
N GLU A 107 -15.26 -10.96 -19.18
CA GLU A 107 -15.46 -10.88 -20.62
C GLU A 107 -15.48 -12.29 -21.19
N LYS A 108 -16.59 -12.68 -21.85
CA LYS A 108 -16.78 -14.00 -22.48
C LYS A 108 -16.49 -15.21 -21.56
N GLY A 109 -16.80 -15.07 -20.27
CA GLY A 109 -16.60 -16.13 -19.27
C GLY A 109 -15.19 -16.19 -18.68
N PHE A 110 -14.30 -15.27 -19.06
CA PHE A 110 -12.96 -15.12 -18.48
C PHE A 110 -12.94 -13.91 -17.55
N GLU A 111 -12.31 -14.04 -16.39
CA GLU A 111 -12.07 -12.94 -15.47
C GLU A 111 -10.69 -12.33 -15.73
N PHE A 112 -10.63 -11.00 -15.76
CA PHE A 112 -9.41 -10.24 -15.99
C PHE A 112 -9.17 -9.28 -14.83
N ASP A 113 -7.98 -9.37 -14.23
CA ASP A 113 -7.48 -8.38 -13.29
C ASP A 113 -7.05 -7.10 -14.03
N VAL A 114 -7.30 -5.94 -13.40
CA VAL A 114 -7.00 -4.65 -14.03
C VAL A 114 -5.64 -4.08 -13.64
N GLY A 115 -5.08 -4.46 -12.49
CA GLY A 115 -3.81 -3.87 -12.03
C GLY A 115 -2.92 -4.75 -11.18
N LEU A 116 -3.48 -5.65 -10.37
CA LEU A 116 -2.67 -6.55 -9.56
C LEU A 116 -1.95 -7.57 -10.44
N HIS A 117 -0.63 -7.69 -10.27
CA HIS A 117 0.18 -8.69 -10.98
C HIS A 117 0.58 -9.82 -10.02
N TYR A 118 1.27 -9.47 -8.94
CA TYR A 118 1.57 -10.35 -7.80
C TYR A 118 2.08 -9.48 -6.65
N VAL A 119 2.20 -10.07 -5.46
CA VAL A 119 2.51 -9.38 -4.20
C VAL A 119 3.65 -10.11 -3.51
N GLY A 120 4.64 -9.37 -3.03
CA GLY A 120 5.76 -9.88 -2.27
C GLY A 120 5.54 -9.79 -0.76
N GLN A 121 6.56 -10.21 0.00
CA GLN A 121 6.57 -10.13 1.47
C GLN A 121 5.36 -10.80 2.17
N LEU A 122 4.82 -11.89 1.64
CA LEU A 122 3.72 -12.64 2.28
C LEU A 122 4.15 -13.92 3.01
N HIS A 123 5.46 -14.14 3.13
CA HIS A 123 6.03 -15.20 3.95
C HIS A 123 5.55 -15.09 5.41
N GLU A 124 5.59 -16.22 6.11
CA GLU A 124 5.14 -16.34 7.48
C GLU A 124 5.70 -15.24 8.40
N ASN A 125 4.83 -14.67 9.25
CA ASN A 125 5.14 -13.63 10.22
C ASN A 125 5.69 -12.31 9.64
N SER A 126 5.53 -12.05 8.34
CA SER A 126 5.85 -10.74 7.78
C SER A 126 4.87 -9.67 8.26
N LEU A 127 5.34 -8.44 8.44
CA LEU A 127 4.48 -7.30 8.81
C LEU A 127 3.37 -7.06 7.78
N PHE A 128 3.68 -7.29 6.50
CA PHE A 128 2.73 -7.08 5.42
C PHE A 128 1.62 -8.14 5.42
N ARG A 129 1.96 -9.41 5.68
CA ARG A 129 0.97 -10.48 5.87
C ARG A 129 0.07 -10.19 7.07
N ILE A 130 0.67 -9.82 8.20
CA ILE A 130 -0.08 -9.43 9.41
C ILE A 130 -1.04 -8.28 9.10
N ALA A 131 -0.59 -7.22 8.43
CA ALA A 131 -1.45 -6.09 8.09
C ALA A 131 -2.65 -6.50 7.21
N LEU A 132 -2.44 -7.37 6.21
CA LEU A 132 -3.50 -7.89 5.35
C LEU A 132 -4.47 -8.79 6.11
N ASP A 133 -3.98 -9.70 6.94
CA ASP A 133 -4.82 -10.55 7.78
C ASP A 133 -5.67 -9.71 8.73
N GLN A 134 -5.13 -8.59 9.24
CA GLN A 134 -5.88 -7.70 10.11
C GLN A 134 -7.05 -7.01 9.42
N ILE A 135 -6.90 -6.57 8.18
CA ILE A 135 -7.99 -5.89 7.43
C ILE A 135 -8.94 -6.85 6.70
N THR A 136 -8.60 -8.14 6.64
CA THR A 136 -9.43 -9.20 6.02
C THR A 136 -9.92 -10.24 7.04
N GLU A 137 -9.60 -10.09 8.32
CA GLU A 137 -9.79 -11.10 9.36
C GLU A 137 -9.21 -12.49 8.98
N GLY A 138 -8.08 -12.50 8.26
CA GLY A 138 -7.38 -13.71 7.81
C GLY A 138 -8.05 -14.46 6.66
N GLN A 139 -9.07 -13.89 6.01
CA GLN A 139 -9.83 -14.58 4.97
C GLN A 139 -9.12 -14.65 3.62
N LEU A 140 -8.10 -13.82 3.39
CA LEU A 140 -7.40 -13.76 2.12
C LEU A 140 -6.36 -14.88 1.99
N GLU A 141 -6.59 -15.79 1.05
CA GLU A 141 -5.64 -16.85 0.70
C GLU A 141 -4.71 -16.42 -0.44
N PHE A 142 -3.43 -16.78 -0.33
CA PHE A 142 -2.42 -16.54 -1.35
C PHE A 142 -1.79 -17.84 -1.81
N VAL A 143 -1.52 -17.92 -3.11
CA VAL A 143 -0.70 -18.96 -3.73
C VAL A 143 0.69 -18.38 -3.94
N GLU A 144 1.72 -19.04 -3.45
CA GLU A 144 3.10 -18.70 -3.80
C GLU A 144 3.35 -19.12 -5.25
N LEU A 145 3.92 -18.20 -6.04
CA LEU A 145 4.34 -18.48 -7.41
C LEU A 145 5.54 -19.42 -7.42
N GLU A 146 5.87 -19.95 -8.59
CA GLU A 146 7.05 -20.78 -8.76
C GLU A 146 8.33 -20.05 -8.35
N HIS A 147 9.34 -20.84 -7.96
CA HIS A 147 10.63 -20.30 -7.51
C HIS A 147 11.30 -19.43 -8.58
N HIS A 148 11.10 -19.76 -9.87
CA HIS A 148 11.36 -18.89 -11.00
C HIS A 148 10.05 -18.15 -11.33
N PHE A 149 9.99 -16.85 -11.03
CA PHE A 149 8.73 -16.11 -11.10
C PHE A 149 8.66 -15.08 -12.24
N ASP A 150 9.81 -14.58 -12.72
CA ASP A 150 9.88 -13.70 -13.89
C ASP A 150 10.99 -14.16 -14.85
N THR A 151 10.74 -14.02 -16.16
CA THR A 151 11.76 -14.06 -17.22
C THR A 151 11.82 -12.70 -17.90
N ILE A 152 13.02 -12.12 -17.97
CA ILE A 152 13.30 -10.88 -18.68
C ILE A 152 13.91 -11.25 -20.03
N ILE A 153 13.20 -10.94 -21.11
CA ILE A 153 13.62 -11.21 -22.48
C ILE A 153 14.13 -9.91 -23.10
N ILE A 154 15.38 -9.91 -23.57
CA ILE A 154 16.03 -8.75 -24.19
C ILE A 154 16.45 -9.11 -25.61
N GLY A 155 16.07 -8.29 -26.59
CA GLY A 155 16.31 -8.55 -28.02
C GLY A 155 15.17 -9.32 -28.68
N GLN A 156 15.35 -9.68 -29.95
CA GLN A 156 14.40 -10.46 -30.76
C GLN A 156 15.18 -11.37 -31.72
N GLY A 157 14.57 -12.49 -32.13
CA GLY A 157 15.18 -13.43 -33.08
C GLY A 157 16.44 -14.09 -32.53
N ASP A 158 17.49 -14.17 -33.36
CA ASP A 158 18.75 -14.84 -33.00
C ASP A 158 19.54 -14.10 -31.90
N ASP A 159 19.26 -12.81 -31.66
CA ASP A 159 19.89 -11.99 -30.62
C ASP A 159 19.13 -12.01 -29.28
N GLN A 160 18.06 -12.82 -29.16
CA GLN A 160 17.26 -12.90 -27.95
C GLN A 160 18.07 -13.47 -26.78
N ARG A 161 18.02 -12.79 -25.64
CA ARG A 161 18.66 -13.21 -24.39
C ARG A 161 17.62 -13.28 -23.29
N ASP A 162 17.57 -14.42 -22.63
CA ASP A 162 16.60 -14.72 -21.59
C ASP A 162 17.29 -14.73 -20.23
N TYR A 163 16.77 -13.93 -19.31
CA TYR A 163 17.27 -13.83 -17.94
C TYR A 163 16.20 -14.22 -16.94
N HIS A 164 16.51 -15.20 -16.10
CA HIS A 164 15.57 -15.77 -15.15
C HIS A 164 15.75 -15.17 -13.75
N ILE A 165 14.65 -14.69 -13.16
CA ILE A 165 14.61 -14.13 -11.81
C ILE A 165 14.00 -15.15 -10.86
N TYR A 166 14.74 -15.44 -9.79
CA TYR A 166 14.37 -16.41 -8.79
C TYR A 166 14.03 -15.72 -7.46
N THR A 167 13.07 -16.25 -6.73
CA THR A 167 12.85 -15.88 -5.33
C THR A 167 13.94 -16.50 -4.46
N GLY A 168 14.09 -16.04 -3.20
CA GLY A 168 15.03 -16.64 -2.25
C GLY A 168 15.92 -15.63 -1.52
N LYS A 169 16.38 -16.01 -0.33
CA LYS A 169 17.19 -15.12 0.52
C LYS A 169 18.57 -14.86 -0.08
N THR A 170 19.16 -15.82 -0.79
CA THR A 170 20.47 -15.68 -1.45
C THR A 170 20.42 -16.13 -2.91
N GLU A 171 19.46 -16.99 -3.23
CA GLU A 171 19.28 -17.67 -4.51
C GLU A 171 19.15 -16.69 -5.67
N MET A 172 18.40 -15.59 -5.50
CA MET A 172 18.29 -14.55 -6.53
C MET A 172 19.66 -13.99 -6.93
N ALA A 173 20.51 -13.66 -5.95
CA ALA A 173 21.85 -13.13 -6.20
C ALA A 173 22.76 -14.20 -6.82
N GLU A 174 22.75 -15.41 -6.26
CA GLU A 174 23.55 -16.54 -6.76
C GLU A 174 23.22 -16.90 -8.21
N ARG A 175 21.93 -16.89 -8.57
CA ARG A 175 21.47 -17.18 -9.94
C ARG A 175 21.81 -16.05 -10.90
N LEU A 176 21.71 -14.79 -10.48
CA LEU A 176 22.17 -13.67 -11.29
C LEU A 176 23.67 -13.71 -11.52
N LYS A 177 24.48 -14.06 -10.52
CA LYS A 177 25.94 -14.22 -10.69
C LYS A 177 26.31 -15.33 -11.67
N LYS A 178 25.54 -16.41 -11.72
CA LYS A 178 25.71 -17.47 -12.72
C LYS A 178 25.38 -16.99 -14.14
N GLN A 179 24.39 -16.11 -14.28
CA GLN A 179 24.00 -15.52 -15.57
C GLN A 179 24.96 -14.40 -16.02
N PHE A 180 25.66 -13.76 -15.07
CA PHE A 180 26.60 -12.66 -15.31
C PHE A 180 27.93 -12.88 -14.57
N PRO A 181 28.76 -13.85 -15.01
CA PRO A 181 30.00 -14.21 -14.31
C PRO A 181 31.03 -13.06 -14.26
N ASN A 182 30.97 -12.11 -15.19
CA ASN A 182 31.89 -10.98 -15.26
C ASN A 182 31.46 -9.76 -14.42
N ASP A 183 30.25 -9.76 -13.87
CA ASP A 183 29.65 -8.61 -13.17
C ASP A 183 29.22 -8.95 -11.73
N THR A 184 29.86 -9.96 -11.12
CA THR A 184 29.46 -10.46 -9.80
C THR A 184 29.59 -9.42 -8.69
N GLU A 185 30.60 -8.55 -8.77
CA GLU A 185 30.79 -7.43 -7.83
C GLU A 185 29.67 -6.38 -7.94
N ALA A 186 29.22 -6.09 -9.16
CA ALA A 186 28.10 -5.17 -9.40
C ALA A 186 26.80 -5.72 -8.80
N ILE A 187 26.57 -7.03 -8.94
CA ILE A 187 25.43 -7.73 -8.33
C ILE A 187 25.51 -7.65 -6.81
N ASP A 188 26.66 -7.94 -6.20
CA ASP A 188 26.82 -7.84 -4.74
C ASP A 188 26.58 -6.41 -4.22
N ALA A 189 27.09 -5.41 -4.94
CA ALA A 189 26.87 -4.01 -4.61
C ALA A 189 25.38 -3.64 -4.69
N PHE A 190 24.67 -4.09 -5.73
CA PHE A 190 23.23 -3.85 -5.87
C PHE A 190 22.40 -4.52 -4.76
N PHE A 191 22.69 -5.78 -4.43
CA PHE A 191 22.02 -6.47 -3.32
C PHE A 191 22.32 -5.84 -1.96
N LYS A 192 23.51 -5.28 -1.77
CA LYS A 192 23.84 -4.47 -0.59
C LYS A 192 22.97 -3.20 -0.54
N ILE A 193 22.75 -2.53 -1.67
CA ILE A 193 21.83 -1.38 -1.77
C ILE A 193 20.41 -1.79 -1.41
N MET A 194 19.88 -2.89 -1.97
CA MET A 194 18.56 -3.44 -1.61
C MET A 194 18.42 -3.67 -0.10
N LYS A 195 19.42 -4.28 0.53
CA LYS A 195 19.45 -4.54 1.98
C LYS A 195 19.49 -3.25 2.80
N ILE A 196 20.26 -2.26 2.37
CA ILE A 196 20.32 -0.94 3.01
C ILE A 196 18.96 -0.25 2.91
N SER A 197 18.37 -0.22 1.71
CA SER A 197 17.05 0.35 1.46
C SER A 197 16.02 -0.30 2.39
N ALA A 198 15.87 -1.62 2.37
CA ALA A 198 14.89 -2.32 3.20
C ALA A 198 15.08 -2.10 4.72
N LYS A 199 16.33 -2.11 5.21
CA LYS A 199 16.58 -1.96 6.66
C LYS A 199 16.51 -0.51 7.15
N LYS A 200 16.79 0.47 6.29
CA LYS A 200 16.98 1.87 6.71
C LYS A 200 15.90 2.83 6.22
N THR A 201 14.88 2.36 5.50
CA THR A 201 13.71 3.18 5.09
C THR A 201 13.04 3.89 6.28
N HIS A 202 13.05 3.30 7.48
CA HIS A 202 12.47 3.93 8.66
C HIS A 202 13.10 5.29 9.00
N TYR A 203 14.37 5.54 8.65
CA TYR A 203 14.98 6.86 8.83
C TYR A 203 14.33 7.95 7.97
N LEU A 204 13.86 7.60 6.76
CA LEU A 204 13.10 8.51 5.91
C LEU A 204 11.73 8.81 6.53
N ALA A 205 11.10 7.79 7.14
CA ALA A 205 9.84 7.95 7.84
C ALA A 205 9.99 8.84 9.09
N THR A 206 11.08 8.69 9.86
CA THR A 206 11.32 9.53 11.05
C THR A 206 11.51 11.00 10.72
N LEU A 207 12.01 11.36 9.52
CA LEU A 207 12.06 12.76 9.09
C LEU A 207 10.67 13.40 8.96
N LYS A 208 9.61 12.60 8.74
CA LYS A 208 8.23 13.09 8.71
C LYS A 208 7.65 13.34 10.11
N LEU A 209 8.34 12.91 11.17
CA LEU A 209 7.90 13.09 12.56
C LEU A 209 8.49 14.34 13.23
N ILE A 210 9.47 14.99 12.61
CA ILE A 210 10.10 16.22 13.13
C ILE A 210 9.59 17.45 12.37
N PRO A 211 9.76 18.67 12.93
CA PRO A 211 9.34 19.89 12.24
C PRO A 211 9.97 20.01 10.85
N LEU A 212 9.16 20.39 9.86
CA LEU A 212 9.56 20.43 8.44
C LEU A 212 10.83 21.25 8.20
N TRP A 213 10.97 22.40 8.86
CA TRP A 213 12.16 23.24 8.74
C TRP A 213 13.44 22.51 9.18
N LEU A 214 13.36 21.69 10.22
CA LEU A 214 14.48 20.92 10.75
C LEU A 214 14.82 19.76 9.82
N ALA A 215 13.81 19.04 9.32
CA ALA A 215 14.02 17.99 8.32
C ALA A 215 14.70 18.54 7.07
N LEU A 216 14.22 19.68 6.55
CA LEU A 216 14.82 20.36 5.40
C LEU A 216 16.24 20.84 5.69
N PHE A 217 16.52 21.37 6.89
CA PHE A 217 17.86 21.74 7.29
C PHE A 217 18.81 20.54 7.30
N LEU A 218 18.43 19.42 7.91
CA LEU A 218 19.25 18.19 7.99
C LEU A 218 19.54 17.60 6.60
N LEU A 219 18.58 17.67 5.68
CA LEU A 219 18.74 17.21 4.30
C LEU A 219 19.61 18.16 3.48
N LYS A 220 19.34 19.47 3.51
CA LYS A 220 20.07 20.47 2.71
C LYS A 220 21.52 20.65 3.17
N SER A 221 21.77 20.60 4.47
CA SER A 221 23.13 20.63 5.06
C SER A 221 23.90 19.33 4.84
N ARG A 222 23.25 18.27 4.33
CA ARG A 222 23.78 16.91 4.18
C ARG A 222 24.18 16.25 5.50
N ILE A 223 23.84 16.83 6.66
CA ILE A 223 24.11 16.23 7.97
C ILE A 223 23.48 14.83 8.07
N ALA A 224 22.27 14.67 7.52
CA ALA A 224 21.59 13.38 7.48
C ALA A 224 22.43 12.28 6.78
N HIS A 225 23.25 12.64 5.79
CA HIS A 225 24.07 11.67 5.04
C HIS A 225 25.14 11.00 5.91
N PHE A 226 25.62 11.67 6.96
CA PHE A 226 26.55 11.09 7.93
C PHE A 226 25.87 10.05 8.82
N CYS A 227 24.57 10.20 9.09
CA CYS A 227 23.81 9.23 9.87
C CYS A 227 23.55 7.94 9.07
N SER A 228 23.29 8.07 7.77
CA SER A 228 23.00 6.90 6.93
C SER A 228 23.14 7.21 5.43
N SER A 229 23.67 6.23 4.69
CA SER A 229 23.72 6.25 3.22
C SER A 229 22.34 6.27 2.55
N ILE A 230 21.26 5.95 3.29
CA ILE A 230 19.89 5.95 2.74
C ILE A 230 19.47 7.32 2.21
N PHE A 231 19.91 8.41 2.85
CA PHE A 231 19.54 9.76 2.44
C PHE A 231 20.18 10.13 1.10
N LYS A 232 21.45 9.76 0.90
CA LYS A 232 22.10 9.89 -0.41
C LYS A 232 21.39 9.04 -1.46
N LEU A 233 21.15 7.76 -1.18
CA LEU A 233 20.47 6.85 -2.10
C LEU A 233 19.05 7.33 -2.46
N SER A 234 18.33 7.94 -1.51
CA SER A 234 16.98 8.43 -1.77
C SER A 234 16.95 9.60 -2.76
N GLY A 235 18.01 10.41 -2.79
CA GLY A 235 18.14 11.55 -3.70
C GLY A 235 18.80 11.23 -5.04
N SER A 236 19.42 10.06 -5.20
CA SER A 236 20.04 9.63 -6.46
C SER A 236 19.05 8.90 -7.36
N SER A 237 19.19 9.11 -8.67
CA SER A 237 18.36 8.40 -9.65
C SER A 237 18.78 6.93 -9.76
N ALA A 238 17.83 6.02 -10.05
CA ALA A 238 18.16 4.62 -10.23
C ALA A 238 19.17 4.41 -11.38
N THR A 239 19.03 5.16 -12.48
CA THR A 239 19.99 5.11 -13.61
C THR A 239 21.40 5.52 -13.20
N GLU A 240 21.55 6.60 -12.41
CA GLU A 240 22.87 7.07 -11.94
C GLU A 240 23.57 5.98 -11.12
N VAL A 241 22.86 5.38 -10.16
CA VAL A 241 23.45 4.35 -9.30
C VAL A 241 23.76 3.10 -10.09
N VAL A 242 22.83 2.58 -10.89
CA VAL A 242 23.05 1.37 -11.70
C VAL A 242 24.22 1.54 -12.69
N SER A 243 24.34 2.70 -13.32
CA SER A 243 25.47 3.01 -14.23
C SER A 243 26.82 3.08 -13.51
N SER A 244 26.82 3.40 -12.21
CA SER A 244 28.05 3.37 -11.39
C SER A 244 28.48 1.96 -10.99
N LEU A 245 27.58 0.96 -11.07
CA LEU A 245 27.86 -0.42 -10.66
C LEU A 245 28.44 -1.26 -11.79
N THR A 246 27.99 -1.07 -13.03
CA THR A 246 28.42 -1.87 -14.19
C THR A 246 28.22 -1.10 -15.49
N SER A 247 28.97 -1.45 -16.55
CA SER A 247 28.74 -0.99 -17.93
C SER A 247 27.80 -1.92 -18.73
N ASN A 248 27.46 -3.09 -18.18
CA ASN A 248 26.63 -4.11 -18.81
C ASN A 248 25.17 -3.64 -18.93
N LYS A 249 24.69 -3.50 -20.18
CA LYS A 249 23.36 -2.95 -20.49
C LYS A 249 22.22 -3.88 -20.11
N ASP A 250 22.42 -5.19 -20.14
CA ASP A 250 21.40 -6.14 -19.74
C ASP A 250 21.21 -6.13 -18.22
N LEU A 251 22.29 -6.00 -17.45
CA LEU A 251 22.19 -5.76 -16.00
C LEU A 251 21.55 -4.42 -15.66
N HIS A 252 21.71 -3.39 -16.49
CA HIS A 252 21.01 -2.12 -16.29
C HIS A 252 19.49 -2.31 -16.34
N ILE A 253 19.03 -3.12 -17.31
CA ILE A 253 17.63 -3.49 -17.46
C ILE A 253 17.18 -4.34 -16.27
N ILE A 254 17.93 -5.38 -15.89
CA ILE A 254 17.58 -6.26 -14.76
C ILE A 254 17.52 -5.52 -13.42
N PHE A 255 18.38 -4.53 -13.19
CA PHE A 255 18.30 -3.74 -11.96
C PHE A 255 17.15 -2.73 -11.97
N SER A 256 16.47 -2.52 -13.10
CA SER A 256 15.48 -1.45 -13.27
C SER A 256 14.17 -1.89 -13.95
N TYR A 257 13.92 -3.20 -14.12
CA TYR A 257 12.80 -3.69 -14.94
C TYR A 257 11.42 -3.52 -14.28
N PHE A 258 11.36 -3.32 -12.96
CA PHE A 258 10.09 -3.13 -12.27
C PHE A 258 9.46 -1.78 -12.62
N PHE A 259 8.16 -1.82 -12.92
CA PHE A 259 7.40 -0.63 -13.30
C PHE A 259 6.75 0.03 -12.08
N TYR A 260 6.99 1.33 -11.93
CA TYR A 260 6.37 2.18 -10.90
C TYR A 260 5.95 3.54 -11.48
N GLY A 261 5.65 3.58 -12.78
CA GLY A 261 5.03 4.74 -13.45
C GLY A 261 5.96 5.83 -13.97
N VAL A 262 7.28 5.71 -13.78
CA VAL A 262 8.29 6.65 -14.31
C VAL A 262 9.54 5.90 -14.77
N PRO A 263 10.30 6.42 -15.76
CA PRO A 263 11.54 5.78 -16.18
C PRO A 263 12.60 5.81 -15.08
N PRO A 264 13.59 4.88 -15.08
CA PRO A 264 14.58 4.77 -14.00
C PRO A 264 15.39 6.04 -13.73
N ARG A 265 15.61 6.89 -14.75
CA ARG A 265 16.31 8.18 -14.62
C ARG A 265 15.56 9.19 -13.75
N ASP A 266 14.23 9.08 -13.70
CA ASP A 266 13.33 9.99 -12.98
C ASP A 266 12.85 9.35 -11.66
N SER A 267 13.47 8.24 -11.27
CA SER A 267 13.09 7.43 -10.12
C SER A 267 14.14 7.44 -9.02
N SER A 268 13.71 7.34 -7.77
CA SER A 268 14.64 7.18 -6.65
C SER A 268 15.24 5.77 -6.64
N THR A 269 16.56 5.67 -6.44
CA THR A 269 17.27 4.39 -6.27
C THR A 269 16.65 3.55 -5.15
N VAL A 270 16.19 4.19 -4.07
CA VAL A 270 15.58 3.49 -2.93
C VAL A 270 14.28 2.81 -3.33
N ILE A 271 13.40 3.49 -4.08
CA ILE A 271 12.13 2.91 -4.55
C ILE A 271 12.40 1.70 -5.45
N ASN A 272 13.30 1.87 -6.41
CA ASN A 272 13.68 0.81 -7.33
C ASN A 272 14.24 -0.43 -6.58
N ALA A 273 15.17 -0.21 -5.66
CA ALA A 273 15.77 -1.28 -4.86
C ALA A 273 14.76 -1.95 -3.90
N LEU A 274 13.80 -1.20 -3.35
CA LEU A 274 12.74 -1.75 -2.49
C LEU A 274 11.78 -2.66 -3.25
N LEU A 275 11.47 -2.36 -4.52
CA LEU A 275 10.58 -3.17 -5.33
C LEU A 275 11.21 -4.53 -5.67
N LEU A 276 12.47 -4.59 -6.11
CA LEU A 276 13.17 -5.88 -6.24
C LEU A 276 13.25 -6.62 -4.89
N HIS A 277 13.49 -5.89 -3.80
CA HIS A 277 13.56 -6.50 -2.48
C HIS A 277 12.21 -7.06 -2.01
N HIS A 278 11.09 -6.51 -2.49
CA HIS A 278 9.74 -6.95 -2.15
C HIS A 278 9.51 -8.43 -2.50
N TYR A 279 9.99 -8.85 -3.67
CA TYR A 279 9.82 -10.23 -4.19
C TYR A 279 10.94 -11.20 -3.80
N LYS A 280 11.98 -10.71 -3.13
CA LYS A 280 13.11 -11.53 -2.68
C LYS A 280 12.70 -12.70 -1.77
N ARG A 281 11.57 -12.62 -1.06
CA ARG A 281 11.08 -13.70 -0.17
C ARG A 281 9.78 -14.33 -0.67
N GLY A 282 9.66 -14.47 -1.98
CA GLY A 282 8.50 -15.04 -2.63
C GLY A 282 7.68 -13.95 -3.34
N ALA A 283 7.07 -14.36 -4.45
CA ALA A 283 6.00 -13.64 -5.12
C ALA A 283 4.73 -14.49 -4.97
N TYR A 284 3.61 -13.83 -4.69
CA TYR A 284 2.37 -14.49 -4.31
C TYR A 284 1.20 -13.85 -5.04
N TYR A 285 0.18 -14.64 -5.32
CA TYR A 285 -1.02 -14.17 -6.00
C TYR A 285 -2.27 -14.62 -5.23
N PRO A 286 -3.29 -13.76 -5.05
CA PRO A 286 -4.50 -14.15 -4.33
C PRO A 286 -5.19 -15.35 -5.00
N ARG A 287 -5.51 -16.37 -4.21
CA ARG A 287 -6.26 -17.53 -4.71
C ARG A 287 -7.67 -17.07 -5.10
N GLY A 288 -7.93 -16.95 -6.40
CA GLY A 288 -9.21 -16.45 -6.91
C GLY A 288 -9.16 -15.05 -7.53
N GLY A 289 -7.97 -14.45 -7.64
CA GLY A 289 -7.77 -13.18 -8.36
C GLY A 289 -7.86 -11.95 -7.45
N ALA A 290 -7.60 -10.77 -8.03
CA ALA A 290 -7.45 -9.54 -7.25
C ALA A 290 -8.73 -9.13 -6.51
N SER A 291 -9.91 -9.52 -7.02
CA SER A 291 -11.21 -9.16 -6.45
C SER A 291 -11.45 -9.79 -5.08
N GLU A 292 -10.69 -10.81 -4.67
CA GLU A 292 -10.71 -11.36 -3.30
C GLU A 292 -10.33 -10.31 -2.24
N ILE A 293 -9.46 -9.35 -2.59
CA ILE A 293 -9.02 -8.30 -1.69
C ILE A 293 -10.21 -7.42 -1.25
N PRO A 294 -10.90 -6.69 -2.15
CA PRO A 294 -12.07 -5.92 -1.77
C PRO A 294 -13.22 -6.79 -1.25
N PHE A 295 -13.35 -8.04 -1.72
CA PHE A 295 -14.41 -8.96 -1.29
C PHE A 295 -14.29 -9.30 0.20
N HIS A 296 -13.08 -9.54 0.70
CA HIS A 296 -12.86 -9.85 2.12
C HIS A 296 -12.73 -8.62 3.02
N ILE A 297 -12.31 -7.46 2.49
CA ILE A 297 -12.26 -6.23 3.30
C ILE A 297 -13.66 -5.64 3.53
N THR A 298 -14.57 -5.73 2.55
CA THR A 298 -15.89 -5.10 2.62
C THR A 298 -16.72 -5.55 3.83
N PRO A 299 -16.83 -6.86 4.15
CA PRO A 299 -17.54 -7.31 5.36
C PRO A 299 -16.96 -6.76 6.67
N VAL A 300 -15.64 -6.55 6.75
CA VAL A 300 -14.99 -5.96 7.93
C VAL A 300 -15.47 -4.53 8.14
N ILE A 301 -15.61 -3.76 7.05
CA ILE A 301 -16.15 -2.39 7.08
C ILE A 301 -17.62 -2.37 7.47
N GLN A 302 -18.40 -3.35 7.01
CA GLN A 302 -19.84 -3.42 7.26
C GLN A 302 -20.19 -3.87 8.68
N LYS A 303 -19.32 -4.64 9.34
CA LYS A 303 -19.55 -5.22 10.68
C LYS A 303 -19.95 -4.19 11.77
N PRO A 304 -19.29 -3.02 11.93
CA PRO A 304 -19.72 -1.98 12.87
C PRO A 304 -20.86 -1.09 12.35
N GLY A 305 -21.48 -1.43 11.22
CA GLY A 305 -22.54 -0.63 10.59
C GLY A 305 -22.04 0.37 9.54
N GLY A 306 -20.80 0.22 9.05
CA GLY A 306 -20.31 0.95 7.87
C GLY A 306 -20.87 0.38 6.56
N ASN A 307 -20.47 0.97 5.42
CA ASN A 307 -20.84 0.43 4.11
C ASN A 307 -19.82 0.78 3.01
N VAL A 308 -19.84 0.01 1.91
CA VAL A 308 -19.06 0.28 0.69
C VAL A 308 -20.04 0.38 -0.46
N LEU A 309 -20.17 1.58 -1.05
CA LEU A 309 -21.17 1.87 -2.08
C LEU A 309 -20.49 2.27 -3.39
N VAL A 310 -20.83 1.57 -4.46
CA VAL A 310 -20.33 1.79 -5.83
C VAL A 310 -21.30 2.65 -6.64
N ARG A 311 -20.88 3.13 -7.82
CA ARG A 311 -21.61 4.11 -8.64
C ARG A 311 -21.95 5.37 -7.85
N ALA A 312 -21.02 5.79 -7.02
CA ALA A 312 -21.12 6.88 -6.06
C ALA A 312 -20.06 7.95 -6.35
N PRO A 313 -20.08 8.59 -7.54
CA PRO A 313 -19.12 9.64 -7.86
C PRO A 313 -19.29 10.82 -6.90
N VAL A 314 -18.26 11.07 -6.09
CA VAL A 314 -18.19 12.26 -5.23
C VAL A 314 -17.84 13.47 -6.08
N ASN A 315 -18.66 14.51 -6.02
CA ASN A 315 -18.44 15.76 -6.75
C ASN A 315 -17.59 16.74 -5.95
N ARG A 316 -17.88 16.89 -4.66
CA ARG A 316 -17.30 17.94 -3.81
C ARG A 316 -17.11 17.47 -2.38
N ILE A 317 -16.03 17.91 -1.75
CA ILE A 317 -15.82 17.85 -0.31
C ILE A 317 -16.43 19.12 0.30
N LEU A 318 -17.30 18.94 1.29
CA LEU A 318 -17.93 20.04 2.01
C LEU A 318 -16.97 20.53 3.10
N VAL A 319 -16.66 21.83 3.09
CA VAL A 319 -15.71 22.48 4.00
C VAL A 319 -16.38 23.67 4.67
N ASN A 320 -16.26 23.77 5.98
CA ASN A 320 -16.85 24.87 6.75
C ASN A 320 -16.00 26.15 6.66
N LYS A 321 -16.46 27.24 7.30
CA LYS A 321 -15.76 28.54 7.29
C LYS A 321 -14.35 28.49 7.90
N ASP A 322 -14.09 27.54 8.79
CA ASP A 322 -12.78 27.35 9.46
C ASP A 322 -11.83 26.46 8.65
N GLY A 323 -12.26 25.95 7.48
CA GLY A 323 -11.46 25.06 6.64
C GLY A 323 -11.56 23.58 7.01
N ALA A 324 -12.45 23.19 7.93
CA ALA A 324 -12.65 21.80 8.32
C ALA A 324 -13.66 21.10 7.40
N ALA A 325 -13.29 19.91 6.90
CA ALA A 325 -14.20 19.07 6.12
C ALA A 325 -15.29 18.46 7.01
N TYR A 326 -16.54 18.48 6.55
CA TYR A 326 -17.70 17.98 7.31
C TYR A 326 -18.64 17.06 6.51
N GLY A 327 -18.25 16.69 5.29
CA GLY A 327 -19.05 15.82 4.44
C GLY A 327 -18.62 15.87 2.98
N VAL A 328 -19.43 15.25 2.12
CA VAL A 328 -19.26 15.25 0.67
C VAL A 328 -20.60 15.36 -0.04
N THR A 329 -20.59 15.77 -1.31
CA THR A 329 -21.74 15.59 -2.22
C THR A 329 -21.48 14.42 -3.16
N VAL A 330 -22.48 13.56 -3.35
CA VAL A 330 -22.47 12.45 -4.31
C VAL A 330 -23.47 12.74 -5.42
N ARG A 331 -23.03 12.62 -6.68
CA ARG A 331 -23.93 12.81 -7.84
C ARG A 331 -24.80 11.58 -8.05
N LYS A 332 -26.11 11.80 -8.14
CA LYS A 332 -27.11 10.80 -8.50
C LYS A 332 -28.02 11.36 -9.59
N GLY A 333 -27.74 11.00 -10.85
CA GLY A 333 -28.42 11.60 -11.99
C GLY A 333 -28.05 13.08 -12.13
N GLN A 334 -29.05 13.97 -12.04
CA GLN A 334 -28.86 15.42 -12.09
C GLN A 334 -28.82 16.06 -10.69
N GLU A 335 -29.03 15.29 -9.62
CA GLU A 335 -29.07 15.78 -8.24
C GLU A 335 -27.78 15.45 -7.49
N ASP A 336 -27.40 16.34 -6.57
CA ASP A 336 -26.31 16.11 -5.62
C ASP A 336 -26.90 15.80 -4.24
N VAL A 337 -26.52 14.64 -3.69
CA VAL A 337 -26.92 14.20 -2.36
C VAL A 337 -25.81 14.52 -1.38
N GLU A 338 -26.11 15.30 -0.35
CA GLU A 338 -25.16 15.58 0.74
C GLU A 338 -25.08 14.42 1.73
N ILE A 339 -23.86 14.05 2.09
CA ILE A 339 -23.57 13.03 3.10
C ILE A 339 -22.59 13.63 4.11
N LEU A 340 -22.98 13.66 5.38
CA LEU A 340 -22.25 14.34 6.43
C LEU A 340 -21.45 13.34 7.27
N ALA A 341 -20.22 13.71 7.62
CA ALA A 341 -19.37 12.99 8.56
C ALA A 341 -18.28 13.94 9.09
N PRO A 342 -17.82 13.78 10.34
CA PRO A 342 -16.81 14.67 10.92
C PRO A 342 -15.41 14.48 10.30
N VAL A 343 -15.18 13.38 9.58
CA VAL A 343 -13.89 13.06 8.94
C VAL A 343 -14.10 12.66 7.50
N VAL A 344 -13.31 13.23 6.59
CA VAL A 344 -13.26 12.85 5.16
C VAL A 344 -11.84 12.39 4.82
N ILE A 345 -11.71 11.19 4.25
CA ILE A 345 -10.45 10.61 3.79
C ILE A 345 -10.52 10.46 2.28
N SER A 346 -9.68 11.19 1.54
CA SER A 346 -9.62 11.05 0.08
C SER A 346 -8.57 10.03 -0.35
N ASN A 347 -8.99 9.05 -1.15
CA ASN A 347 -8.14 8.04 -1.79
C ASN A 347 -8.21 8.13 -3.33
N THR A 348 -8.61 9.29 -3.89
CA THR A 348 -8.81 9.51 -5.35
C THR A 348 -7.58 10.05 -6.09
N GLY A 349 -6.45 10.21 -5.38
CA GLY A 349 -5.23 10.84 -5.88
C GLY A 349 -5.14 12.33 -5.56
N LEU A 350 -3.91 12.85 -5.46
CA LEU A 350 -3.62 14.22 -5.04
C LEU A 350 -4.31 15.24 -5.96
N PHE A 351 -4.11 15.13 -7.28
CA PHE A 351 -4.65 16.09 -8.24
C PHE A 351 -6.18 16.10 -8.25
N THR A 352 -6.82 14.93 -8.23
CA THR A 352 -8.29 14.84 -8.15
C THR A 352 -8.82 15.50 -6.89
N THR A 353 -8.20 15.23 -5.75
CA THR A 353 -8.61 15.81 -4.47
C THR A 353 -8.49 17.33 -4.48
N PHE A 354 -7.31 17.85 -4.82
CA PHE A 354 -7.02 19.29 -4.70
C PHE A 354 -7.59 20.13 -5.84
N GLN A 355 -7.67 19.61 -7.07
CA GLN A 355 -8.10 20.39 -8.23
C GLN A 355 -9.59 20.23 -8.55
N LYS A 356 -10.22 19.11 -8.13
CA LYS A 356 -11.62 18.81 -8.50
C LYS A 356 -12.57 18.74 -7.30
N LEU A 357 -12.17 18.10 -6.21
CA LEU A 357 -13.09 17.82 -5.10
C LEU A 357 -13.14 18.94 -4.05
N LEU A 358 -12.03 19.64 -3.79
CA LEU A 358 -12.04 20.75 -2.84
C LEU A 358 -12.73 22.00 -3.42
N PRO A 359 -13.45 22.79 -2.61
CA PRO A 359 -14.01 24.07 -3.05
C PRO A 359 -12.92 25.05 -3.51
N PRO A 360 -13.15 25.87 -4.56
CA PRO A 360 -12.17 26.80 -5.12
C PRO A 360 -11.49 27.70 -4.08
N GLU A 361 -12.22 28.10 -3.04
CA GLU A 361 -11.73 28.95 -1.95
C GLU A 361 -10.64 28.28 -1.12
N VAL A 362 -10.62 26.95 -1.07
CA VAL A 362 -9.65 26.12 -0.34
C VAL A 362 -8.49 25.70 -1.25
N GLN A 363 -8.71 25.58 -2.57
CA GLN A 363 -7.68 25.19 -3.53
C GLN A 363 -6.49 26.18 -3.59
N ALA A 364 -6.69 27.43 -3.15
CA ALA A 364 -5.76 28.55 -3.31
C ALA A 364 -4.62 28.65 -2.26
N LYS A 365 -4.39 27.62 -1.44
CA LYS A 365 -3.25 27.57 -0.49
C LYS A 365 -2.50 26.23 -0.61
N PRO A 366 -1.64 26.05 -1.64
CA PRO A 366 -0.79 24.87 -1.74
C PRO A 366 0.22 24.75 -0.60
#